data_AF-A0AAX2SUU7-F1
#
_entry.id   AF-A0AAX2SUU7-F1
#
_cell.length_a   1.000
_cell.length_b   1.000
_cell.length_c   1.000
_cell.angle_alpha   90.00
_cell.angle_beta   90.00
_cell.angle_gamma   90.00
#
_symmetry.space_group_name_H-M   'P 1'
#
loop_
_entity.id
_entity.type
_entity.pdbx_description
1 polymer ?
#
loop_
_entity_poly.entity_id
_entity_poly.type
_entity_poly.pdbx_seq_one_letter_code
_entity_poly.pdbx_strand_id
1 'polypeptide(L)'
;MSELNQVIEKHVNTVVSEIKGACGYQLNDVQIDELRLTGRVGISLTELAPYFDALNKFIKSHHINWVLSLNTISSDFEIELKGCHLLF
;
A
#
# COMPACT_ATOMS: atom_id res chain seq x y z
N MET A 1 -14.25 13.21 -15.24
CA MET A 1 -13.10 12.59 -14.54
C MET A 1 -11.90 12.69 -15.46
N SER A 2 -10.77 13.23 -15.01
CA SER A 2 -9.55 13.35 -15.82
C SER A 2 -8.96 11.95 -16.10
N GLU A 3 -8.27 11.77 -17.22
CA GLU A 3 -7.54 10.52 -17.54
C GLU A 3 -6.57 10.13 -16.43
N LEU A 4 -5.95 11.12 -15.79
CA LEU A 4 -5.07 10.92 -14.63
C LEU A 4 -5.79 10.23 -13.46
N ASN A 5 -7.03 10.63 -13.15
CA ASN A 5 -7.79 10.03 -12.05
C ASN A 5 -8.12 8.56 -12.32
N GLN A 6 -8.41 8.21 -13.58
CA GLN A 6 -8.67 6.82 -13.98
C GLN A 6 -7.42 5.95 -13.87
N VAL A 7 -6.24 6.50 -14.19
CA VAL A 7 -4.97 5.79 -14.06
C VAL A 7 -4.61 5.55 -12.59
N ILE A 8 -4.80 6.56 -11.72
CA ILE A 8 -4.58 6.43 -10.28
C ILE A 8 -5.54 5.40 -9.68
N GLU A 9 -6.83 5.47 -10.01
CA GLU A 9 -7.84 4.53 -9.53
C GLU A 9 -7.52 3.09 -9.94
N LYS A 10 -7.09 2.87 -11.19
CA LYS A 10 -6.64 1.55 -11.65
C LYS A 10 -5.42 1.05 -10.87
N HIS A 11 -4.45 1.92 -10.59
CA HIS A 11 -3.28 1.54 -9.79
C HIS A 11 -3.72 1.15 -8.38
N VAL A 12 -4.44 2.03 -7.67
CA VAL A 12 -4.96 1.79 -6.32
C VAL A 12 -5.73 0.47 -6.23
N ASN A 13 -6.65 0.21 -7.17
CA ASN A 13 -7.42 -1.05 -7.19
C ASN A 13 -6.52 -2.28 -7.39
N THR A 14 -5.46 -2.14 -8.19
CA THR A 14 -4.46 -3.20 -8.35
C THR A 14 -3.74 -3.47 -7.03
N VAL A 15 -3.32 -2.42 -6.31
CA VAL A 15 -2.68 -2.53 -4.98
C VAL A 15 -3.56 -3.28 -4.01
N VAL A 16 -4.82 -2.85 -3.88
CA VAL A 16 -5.78 -3.40 -2.94
C VAL A 16 -5.99 -4.89 -3.24
N SER A 17 -6.11 -5.24 -4.52
CA SER A 17 -6.27 -6.62 -4.95
C SER A 17 -5.02 -7.47 -4.71
N GLU A 18 -3.83 -6.93 -4.95
CA GLU A 18 -2.56 -7.63 -4.74
C GLU A 18 -2.30 -7.89 -3.26
N ILE A 19 -2.48 -6.89 -2.39
CA ILE A 19 -2.32 -7.05 -0.93
C ILE A 19 -3.31 -8.10 -0.42
N LYS A 20 -4.58 -8.00 -0.83
CA LYS A 20 -5.60 -8.98 -0.44
C LYS A 20 -5.27 -10.39 -0.95
N GLY A 21 -4.82 -10.53 -2.19
CA GLY A 21 -4.45 -11.82 -2.76
C GLY A 21 -3.20 -12.43 -2.12
N ALA A 22 -2.24 -11.60 -1.73
CA ALA A 22 -0.94 -12.04 -1.25
C ALA A 22 -0.91 -12.37 0.24
N CYS A 23 -1.59 -11.58 1.07
CA CYS A 23 -1.58 -11.78 2.52
C CYS A 23 -2.97 -11.88 3.15
N GLY A 24 -4.06 -11.70 2.39
CA GLY A 24 -5.42 -11.72 2.94
C GLY A 24 -5.83 -10.45 3.68
N TYR A 25 -4.95 -9.44 3.73
CA TYR A 25 -5.25 -8.15 4.34
C TYR A 25 -6.12 -7.30 3.41
N GLN A 26 -7.20 -6.75 3.94
CA GLN A 26 -8.11 -5.87 3.20
C GLN A 26 -8.01 -4.45 3.73
N LEU A 27 -7.55 -3.53 2.87
CA LEU A 27 -7.56 -2.10 3.17
C LEU A 27 -9.02 -1.63 3.34
N ASN A 28 -9.25 -0.78 4.35
CA ASN A 28 -10.53 -0.12 4.54
C ASN A 28 -10.67 1.13 3.65
N ASP A 29 -11.87 1.72 3.59
CA ASP A 29 -12.15 2.84 2.69
C ASP A 29 -11.26 4.06 2.97
N VAL A 30 -10.92 4.32 4.25
CA VAL A 30 -10.04 5.44 4.64
C VAL A 30 -8.62 5.21 4.12
N GLN A 31 -8.11 4.00 4.27
CA GLN A 31 -6.79 3.58 3.79
C GLN A 31 -6.69 3.62 2.25
N ILE A 32 -7.76 3.23 1.55
CA ILE A 32 -7.85 3.29 0.09
C ILE A 32 -7.86 4.75 -0.38
N ASP A 33 -8.62 5.61 0.30
CA ASP A 33 -8.67 7.04 0.01
C ASP A 33 -7.31 7.72 0.25
N GLU A 34 -6.61 7.39 1.34
CA GLU A 34 -5.27 7.91 1.63
C GLU A 34 -4.26 7.49 0.57
N LEU A 35 -4.27 6.21 0.19
CA LEU A 35 -3.42 5.67 -0.88
C LEU A 35 -3.69 6.36 -2.22
N ARG A 36 -4.95 6.65 -2.54
CA ARG A 36 -5.34 7.36 -3.75
C ARG A 36 -4.83 8.80 -3.77
N LEU A 37 -4.85 9.48 -2.62
CA LEU A 37 -4.48 10.89 -2.50
C LEU A 37 -2.97 11.11 -2.42
N THR A 38 -2.25 10.20 -1.76
CA THR A 38 -0.86 10.43 -1.36
C THR A 38 0.12 9.42 -1.96
N GLY A 39 -0.38 8.30 -2.53
CA GLY A 39 0.46 7.17 -2.93
C GLY A 39 1.01 6.36 -1.76
N ARG A 40 0.55 6.65 -0.53
CA ARG A 40 1.02 6.04 0.72
C ARG A 40 -0.17 5.70 1.61
N VAL A 41 0.01 4.69 2.46
CA VAL A 41 -0.97 4.36 3.50
C VAL A 41 -0.25 3.88 4.76
N GLY A 42 -0.66 4.44 5.90
CA GLY A 42 -0.24 3.99 7.21
C GLY A 42 -1.16 2.88 7.72
N ILE A 43 -0.57 1.80 8.23
CA ILE A 43 -1.32 0.70 8.85
C ILE A 43 -0.71 0.45 10.22
N SER A 44 -1.57 0.40 11.24
CA SER A 44 -1.10 0.17 12.60
C SER A 44 -0.38 -1.18 12.72
N LEU A 45 0.66 -1.21 13.54
CA LEU A 45 1.45 -2.43 13.78
C LEU A 45 0.57 -3.60 14.25
N THR A 46 -0.42 -3.34 15.10
CA THR A 46 -1.33 -4.36 15.61
C THR A 46 -2.24 -4.94 14.53
N GLU A 47 -2.68 -4.12 13.58
CA GLU A 47 -3.52 -4.60 12.46
C GLU A 47 -2.70 -5.38 11.44
N LEU A 48 -1.45 -4.97 11.18
CA LEU A 48 -0.60 -5.61 10.17
C LEU A 48 0.17 -6.83 10.69
N ALA A 49 0.40 -6.93 12.00
CA ALA A 49 1.19 -8.00 12.62
C ALA A 49 0.81 -9.42 12.17
N PRO A 50 -0.49 -9.81 12.09
CA PRO A 50 -0.88 -11.14 11.63
C PRO A 50 -0.52 -11.42 10.15
N TYR A 51 -0.35 -10.38 9.36
CA TYR A 51 -0.15 -10.45 7.90
C TYR A 51 1.31 -10.18 7.49
N PHE A 52 2.15 -9.78 8.44
CA PHE A 52 3.51 -9.30 8.18
C PHE A 52 4.37 -10.31 7.42
N ASP A 53 4.35 -11.59 7.79
CA ASP A 53 5.16 -12.61 7.13
C ASP A 53 4.77 -12.82 5.67
N ALA A 54 3.47 -12.84 5.38
CA ALA A 54 2.95 -13.00 4.04
C ALA A 54 3.23 -11.74 3.18
N LEU A 55 3.03 -10.56 3.76
CA LEU A 55 3.30 -9.29 3.09
C LEU A 55 4.80 -9.10 2.80
N ASN A 56 5.66 -9.42 3.76
CA ASN A 56 7.11 -9.35 3.60
C ASN A 56 7.61 -10.32 2.52
N LYS A 57 7.04 -11.54 2.44
CA LYS A 57 7.33 -12.48 1.33
C LYS A 57 6.87 -11.90 -0.01
N PHE A 58 5.66 -11.36 -0.08
CA PHE A 58 5.12 -10.76 -1.29
C PHE A 58 6.00 -9.63 -1.84
N ILE A 59 6.38 -8.68 -0.99
CA ILE A 59 7.21 -7.52 -1.37
C ILE A 59 8.60 -7.97 -1.82
N LYS A 60 9.20 -8.96 -1.14
CA LYS A 60 10.49 -9.53 -1.54
C LYS A 60 10.42 -10.29 -2.87
N SER A 61 9.30 -10.94 -3.17
CA SER A 61 9.09 -11.68 -4.42
C SER A 61 8.72 -10.77 -5.60
N HIS A 62 8.07 -9.63 -5.35
CA HIS A 62 7.67 -8.65 -6.36
C HIS A 62 8.64 -7.47 -6.38
N HIS A 63 9.73 -7.64 -7.11
CA HIS A 63 10.97 -6.88 -6.97
C HIS A 63 10.95 -5.36 -7.21
N ILE A 64 9.84 -4.69 -7.55
CA ILE A 64 10.00 -3.37 -8.22
C ILE A 64 9.13 -2.20 -7.70
N ASN A 65 7.94 -2.38 -7.11
CA ASN A 65 7.06 -1.21 -6.89
C ASN A 65 6.63 -0.95 -5.44
N TRP A 66 7.08 -1.72 -4.45
CA TRP A 66 6.57 -1.61 -3.08
C TRP A 66 7.68 -1.42 -2.05
N VAL A 67 7.49 -0.49 -1.11
CA VAL A 67 8.28 -0.38 0.12
C VAL A 67 7.35 -0.66 1.29
N LEU A 68 7.80 -1.55 2.17
CA LEU A 68 7.27 -1.65 3.52
C LEU A 68 8.33 -1.05 4.45
N SER A 69 8.00 0.08 5.06
CA SER A 69 8.82 0.73 6.08
C SER A 69 8.14 0.61 7.43
N LEU A 70 8.94 0.47 8.48
CA LEU A 70 8.47 0.65 9.85
C LEU A 70 8.76 2.10 10.24
N ASN A 71 7.71 2.88 10.46
CA ASN A 71 7.85 4.21 11.05
C ASN A 71 7.99 4.06 12.56
N THR A 72 9.20 4.26 13.06
CA THR A 72 9.52 4.09 14.49
C THR A 72 9.07 5.27 15.36
N ILE A 73 8.66 6.40 14.76
CA ILE A 73 8.14 7.57 15.46
C ILE A 73 6.66 7.37 15.78
N SER A 74 5.87 6.90 14.80
CA SER A 74 4.44 6.60 15.01
C SER A 74 4.16 5.15 15.43
N SER A 75 5.16 4.27 15.33
CA SER A 75 5.02 2.81 15.54
C SER A 75 4.07 2.14 14.54
N ASP A 76 3.99 2.65 13.32
CA ASP A 76 3.15 2.11 12.25
C ASP A 76 3.99 1.48 11.13
N PHE A 77 3.39 0.56 10.40
CA PHE A 77 3.93 0.12 9.13
C PHE A 77 3.38 1.01 8.00
N GLU A 78 4.27 1.47 7.13
CA GLU A 78 3.93 2.24 5.94
C GLU A 78 4.12 1.36 4.71
N ILE A 79 3.09 1.33 3.85
CA ILE A 79 3.19 0.74 2.52
C ILE A 79 3.25 1.89 1.52
N GLU A 80 4.32 1.96 0.75
CA GLU A 80 4.56 2.97 -0.27
C GLU A 80 4.71 2.32 -1.66
N LEU A 81 4.03 2.89 -2.65
CA LEU A 81 4.20 2.54 -4.06
C LEU A 81 5.37 3.34 -4.67
N LYS A 82 6.50 2.67 -4.93
CA LYS A 82 7.64 3.27 -5.66
C LYS A 82 7.22 3.71 -7.05
N GLY A 83 7.60 4.93 -7.43
CA GLY A 83 7.25 5.54 -8.72
C GLY A 83 5.95 6.34 -8.72
N CYS A 84 5.19 6.34 -7.62
CA CYS A 84 4.10 7.31 -7.40
C CYS A 84 4.61 8.68 -6.94
N HIS A 85 5.94 8.84 -6.79
CA HIS A 85 6.63 10.14 -6.90
C HIS A 85 6.62 10.66 -8.34
N LEU A 86 5.45 10.65 -8.97
CA LEU A 86 5.13 11.56 -10.06
C LEU A 86 4.22 12.58 -9.40
N LEU A 87 4.72 13.81 -9.21
CA LEU A 87 4.07 15.02 -8.70
C LEU A 87 4.72 15.62 -7.43
N PHE A 88 6.04 15.75 -7.40
CA PHE A 88 6.70 16.96 -6.87
C PHE A 88 7.98 17.24 -7.66
#